data_AF-A0A961PBH5-F1
#
_entry.id   AF-A0A961PBH5-F1
#
_cell.length_a   1.000
_cell.length_b   1.000
_cell.length_c   1.000
_cell.angle_alpha   90.00
_cell.angle_beta   90.00
_cell.angle_gamma   90.00
#
_symmetry.space_group_name_H-M   'P 1'
#
loop_
_entity.id
_entity.type
_entity.pdbx_description
1 polymer ?
#
loop_
_entity_poly.entity_id
_entity_poly.type
_entity_poly.pdbx_seq_one_letter_code
_entity_poly.pdbx_strand_id
1 'polypeptide(L)'
;LAAYYFVFAASLALFVVLLRLVASPLGTVLKSIRENEARAEAIGYRVVAYRTFVFCIAAVMASLAGTVYAVWLKYTGPDTTLSFAIMIDILLMVVIGGMGTMWGAVIGAVLLVLSQYYLRDLMGLAAEATAGLPLLPQLLAPDRWLFWLGIIFILLVYFFPRGIAGTVLAKGARR
;
A
#
# COMPACT_ATOMS: atom_id res chain seq x y z
N LEU A 1 -18.10 15.71 -8.76
CA LEU A 1 -18.81 15.39 -7.50
C LEU A 1 -19.38 13.97 -7.51
N ALA A 2 -20.31 13.60 -8.41
CA ALA A 2 -20.86 12.23 -8.45
C ALA A 2 -19.77 11.13 -8.58
N ALA A 3 -18.80 11.29 -9.49
CA ALA A 3 -17.69 10.35 -9.65
C ALA A 3 -16.80 10.23 -8.39
N TYR A 4 -16.64 11.31 -7.62
CA TYR A 4 -15.88 11.28 -6.37
C TYR A 4 -16.58 10.43 -5.31
N TYR A 5 -17.88 10.64 -5.11
CA TYR A 5 -18.67 9.83 -4.18
C TYR A 5 -18.76 8.37 -4.62
N PHE A 6 -18.83 8.11 -5.94
CA PHE A 6 -18.80 6.76 -6.48
C PHE A 6 -17.47 6.04 -6.17
N VAL A 7 -16.33 6.67 -6.46
CA VAL A 7 -15.01 6.11 -6.18
C VAL A 7 -14.83 5.88 -4.69
N PHE A 8 -15.19 6.86 -3.85
CA PHE A 8 -15.09 6.73 -2.40
C PHE A 8 -15.95 5.58 -1.87
N ALA A 9 -17.23 5.50 -2.28
CA ALA A 9 -18.13 4.46 -1.85
C ALA A 9 -17.68 3.07 -2.32
N ALA A 10 -17.21 2.95 -3.57
CA ALA A 10 -16.69 1.70 -4.12
C ALA A 10 -15.41 1.25 -3.39
N SER A 11 -14.45 2.14 -3.16
CA SER A 11 -13.23 1.84 -2.40
C SER A 11 -13.56 1.44 -0.96
N LEU A 12 -14.49 2.14 -0.30
CA LEU A 12 -14.94 1.79 1.05
C LEU A 12 -15.62 0.42 1.08
N ALA A 13 -16.50 0.14 0.11
CA ALA A 13 -17.16 -1.15 0.00
C ALA A 13 -16.15 -2.29 -0.19
N LEU A 14 -15.18 -2.14 -1.11
CA LEU A 14 -14.11 -3.12 -1.31
C LEU A 14 -13.29 -3.34 -0.03
N PHE A 15 -12.96 -2.27 0.69
CA PHE A 15 -12.22 -2.36 1.95
C PHE A 15 -13.02 -3.11 3.03
N VAL A 16 -14.30 -2.81 3.19
CA VAL A 16 -15.19 -3.50 4.14
C VAL A 16 -15.34 -4.99 3.79
N VAL A 17 -15.46 -5.31 2.49
CA VAL A 17 -15.51 -6.71 2.02
C VAL A 17 -14.23 -7.44 2.38
N LEU A 18 -13.05 -6.83 2.19
CA LEU A 18 -11.77 -7.43 2.58
C LEU A 18 -11.68 -7.64 4.10
N LEU A 19 -12.13 -6.67 4.91
CA LEU A 19 -12.17 -6.82 6.36
C LEU A 19 -13.06 -7.99 6.78
N ARG A 20 -14.24 -8.14 6.18
CA ARG A 20 -15.15 -9.26 6.43
C ARG A 20 -14.54 -10.59 5.99
N LEU A 21 -13.86 -10.61 4.85
CA LEU A 21 -13.21 -11.82 4.33
C LEU A 21 -12.07 -12.29 5.24
N VAL A 22 -11.24 -11.37 5.73
CA VAL A 22 -10.15 -11.67 6.67
C VAL A 22 -10.67 -12.10 8.05
N ALA A 23 -11.80 -11.55 8.49
CA ALA A 23 -12.46 -11.94 9.75
C ALA A 23 -13.27 -13.25 9.64
N SER A 24 -13.51 -13.75 8.43
CA SER A 24 -14.28 -14.98 8.20
C SER A 24 -13.51 -16.27 8.54
N PRO A 25 -14.17 -17.44 8.59
CA PRO A 25 -13.49 -18.73 8.77
C PRO A 25 -12.38 -18.98 7.74
N LEU A 26 -12.54 -18.49 6.50
CA LEU A 26 -11.51 -18.58 5.46
C LEU A 26 -10.22 -17.89 5.89
N GLY A 27 -10.30 -16.71 6.48
CA GLY A 27 -9.14 -15.99 7.02
C GLY A 27 -8.44 -16.74 8.14
N THR A 28 -9.20 -17.48 8.96
CA THR A 28 -8.65 -18.28 10.06
C THR A 28 -7.89 -19.52 9.53
N VAL A 29 -8.44 -20.21 8.53
CA VAL A 29 -7.77 -21.33 7.86
C VAL A 29 -6.48 -20.89 7.17
N LEU A 30 -6.47 -19.70 6.56
CA LEU A 30 -5.25 -19.17 5.93
C LEU A 30 -4.18 -18.79 6.95
N LYS A 31 -4.57 -18.30 8.12
CA LYS A 31 -3.63 -18.07 9.22
C LYS A 31 -3.00 -19.38 9.69
N SER A 32 -3.77 -20.46 9.83
CA SER A 32 -3.20 -21.76 10.21
C SER A 32 -2.26 -22.32 9.14
N ILE A 33 -2.59 -22.15 7.85
CA ILE A 33 -1.69 -22.52 6.74
C ILE A 33 -0.38 -21.72 6.80
N ARG A 34 -0.45 -20.42 7.14
CA ARG A 34 0.73 -19.55 7.27
C ARG A 34 1.63 -19.93 8.45
N GLU A 35 1.06 -20.43 9.54
CA GLU A 35 1.83 -20.83 10.73
C GLU A 35 2.50 -22.20 10.56
N ASN A 36 1.78 -23.20 10.07
CA ASN A 36 2.34 -24.52 9.79
C ASN A 36 1.51 -25.27 8.74
N GLU A 37 2.04 -25.29 7.51
CA GLU A 37 1.42 -25.95 6.36
C GLU A 37 1.21 -27.46 6.59
N ALA A 38 2.24 -28.16 7.10
CA ALA A 38 2.17 -29.60 7.37
C ALA A 38 1.10 -29.95 8.42
N ARG A 39 0.93 -29.11 9.45
CA ARG A 39 -0.11 -29.29 10.47
C ARG A 39 -1.52 -29.07 9.90
N ALA A 40 -1.69 -28.07 9.04
CA ALA A 40 -2.97 -27.81 8.40
C ALA A 40 -3.38 -28.97 7.48
N GLU A 41 -2.42 -29.54 6.75
CA GLU A 41 -2.64 -30.71 5.90
C GLU A 41 -2.97 -31.97 6.71
N ALA A 42 -2.31 -32.18 7.86
CA ALA A 42 -2.60 -33.30 8.76
C ALA A 42 -4.03 -33.25 9.37
N ILE A 43 -4.62 -32.07 9.52
CA ILE A 43 -6.01 -31.88 9.99
C ILE A 43 -7.03 -32.09 8.85
N GLY A 44 -6.57 -32.28 7.61
CA GLY A 44 -7.41 -32.55 6.44
C GLY A 44 -7.71 -31.33 5.57
N TYR A 45 -7.06 -30.17 5.81
CA TYR A 45 -7.19 -29.02 4.91
C TYR A 45 -6.37 -29.21 3.64
N ARG A 46 -7.02 -29.05 2.48
CA ARG A 46 -6.35 -29.04 1.17
C ARG A 46 -5.65 -27.70 0.93
N VAL A 47 -4.41 -27.56 1.39
CA VAL A 47 -3.65 -26.30 1.36
C VAL A 47 -3.61 -25.66 -0.04
N VAL A 48 -3.32 -26.46 -1.06
CA VAL A 48 -3.26 -25.98 -2.45
C VAL A 48 -4.59 -25.37 -2.90
N ALA A 49 -5.72 -26.02 -2.59
CA ALA A 49 -7.04 -25.54 -3.00
C ALA A 49 -7.39 -24.20 -2.33
N TYR A 50 -7.10 -24.05 -1.03
CA TYR A 50 -7.32 -22.80 -0.31
C TYR A 50 -6.39 -21.68 -0.82
N ARG A 51 -5.13 -21.99 -1.16
CA ARG A 51 -4.18 -21.02 -1.71
C ARG A 51 -4.62 -20.53 -3.09
N THR A 52 -5.02 -21.42 -3.98
CA THR A 52 -5.55 -21.05 -5.31
C THR A 52 -6.83 -20.23 -5.20
N PHE A 53 -7.76 -20.62 -4.32
CA PHE A 53 -9.01 -19.90 -4.12
C PHE A 53 -8.78 -18.45 -3.66
N VAL A 54 -7.87 -18.25 -2.71
CA VAL A 54 -7.51 -16.90 -2.22
C VAL A 54 -6.78 -16.09 -3.28
N PHE A 55 -5.94 -16.72 -4.09
CA PHE A 55 -5.30 -16.05 -5.22
C PHE A 55 -6.33 -15.55 -6.23
N CYS A 56 -7.35 -16.35 -6.55
CA CYS A 56 -8.46 -15.92 -7.41
C CYS A 56 -9.23 -14.74 -6.80
N ILE A 57 -9.54 -14.78 -5.50
CA ILE A 57 -10.21 -13.66 -4.82
C ILE A 57 -9.33 -12.41 -4.87
N ALA A 58 -8.03 -12.52 -4.60
CA ALA A 58 -7.11 -11.39 -4.66
C ALA A 58 -7.07 -10.77 -6.07
N ALA A 59 -7.06 -11.60 -7.12
CA ALA A 59 -7.11 -11.14 -8.51
C ALA A 59 -8.41 -10.40 -8.84
N VAL A 60 -9.57 -10.91 -8.38
CA VAL A 60 -10.87 -10.23 -8.55
C VAL A 60 -10.87 -8.88 -7.83
N MET A 61 -10.40 -8.83 -6.58
CA MET A 61 -10.35 -7.59 -5.81
C MET A 61 -9.38 -6.57 -6.41
N ALA A 62 -8.23 -7.01 -6.91
CA ALA A 62 -7.28 -6.15 -7.61
C ALA A 62 -7.85 -5.60 -8.92
N SER A 63 -8.57 -6.42 -9.69
CA SER A 63 -9.24 -5.99 -10.93
C SER A 63 -10.34 -4.95 -10.66
N LEU A 64 -11.17 -5.17 -9.64
CA LEU A 64 -12.19 -4.21 -9.23
C LEU A 64 -11.58 -2.88 -8.76
N ALA A 65 -10.52 -2.94 -7.95
CA ALA A 65 -9.79 -1.75 -7.52
C ALA A 65 -9.18 -0.99 -8.71
N GLY A 66 -8.58 -1.71 -9.67
CA GLY A 66 -8.03 -1.14 -10.90
C GLY A 66 -9.11 -0.48 -11.78
N THR A 67 -10.30 -1.05 -11.85
CA THR A 67 -11.43 -0.48 -12.60
C THR A 67 -11.91 0.82 -11.96
N VAL A 68 -12.04 0.85 -10.63
CA VAL A 68 -12.37 2.08 -9.89
C VAL A 68 -11.31 3.16 -10.11
N TYR A 69 -10.02 2.78 -10.12
CA TYR A 69 -8.93 3.69 -10.41
C TYR A 69 -8.97 4.24 -11.85
N ALA A 70 -9.25 3.40 -12.85
CA ALA A 70 -9.40 3.83 -14.23
C ALA A 70 -10.57 4.82 -14.42
N VAL A 71 -11.70 4.57 -13.75
CA VAL A 71 -12.85 5.49 -13.74
C VAL A 71 -12.50 6.84 -13.12
N TRP A 72 -11.66 6.85 -12.09
CA TRP A 72 -11.17 8.08 -11.47
C TRP A 72 -10.27 8.89 -12.42
N LEU A 73 -9.31 8.23 -13.08
CA LEU A 73 -8.38 8.91 -13.99
C LEU A 73 -9.07 9.45 -15.24
N LYS A 74 -10.19 8.85 -15.67
CA LYS A 74 -10.90 9.15 -16.95
C LYS A 74 -10.01 9.05 -18.20
N TYR A 75 -8.81 8.51 -18.03
CA TYR A 75 -7.77 8.36 -19.03
C TYR A 75 -6.94 7.14 -18.67
N THR A 76 -6.78 6.22 -19.62
CA THR A 76 -6.00 4.99 -19.49
C THR A 76 -4.87 5.03 -20.48
N GLY A 77 -3.78 5.73 -20.11
CA GLY A 77 -2.52 5.69 -20.85
C GLY A 77 -1.59 4.59 -20.32
N PRO A 78 -0.76 3.94 -21.16
CA PRO A 78 0.14 2.86 -20.73
C PRO A 78 1.04 3.26 -19.55
N ASP A 79 1.55 4.49 -19.56
CA ASP A 79 2.40 5.01 -18.48
C ASP A 79 1.66 5.25 -17.16
N THR A 80 0.34 5.46 -17.21
CA THR A 80 -0.47 5.78 -16.02
C THR A 80 -1.18 4.58 -15.40
N THR A 81 -1.21 3.43 -16.10
CA THR A 81 -1.93 2.23 -15.64
C THR A 81 -1.09 0.97 -15.65
N LEU A 82 -0.03 0.90 -16.47
CA LEU A 82 0.87 -0.26 -16.57
C LEU A 82 2.31 0.06 -16.21
N SER A 83 2.60 1.29 -15.76
CA SER A 83 3.95 1.66 -15.36
C SER A 83 4.41 0.94 -14.11
N PHE A 84 5.67 0.49 -14.16
CA PHE A 84 6.38 -0.12 -13.04
C PHE A 84 6.40 0.77 -11.78
N ALA A 85 6.38 2.09 -11.96
CA ALA A 85 6.36 3.05 -10.86
C ALA A 85 5.13 2.87 -9.95
N ILE A 86 3.95 2.64 -10.52
CA ILE A 86 2.71 2.47 -9.74
C ILE A 86 2.75 1.17 -8.94
N MET A 87 3.30 0.10 -9.53
CA MET A 87 3.47 -1.18 -8.82
C MET A 87 4.41 -1.02 -7.62
N ILE A 88 5.51 -0.27 -7.78
CA ILE A 88 6.40 0.07 -6.67
C ILE A 88 5.63 0.88 -5.64
N ASP A 89 4.94 1.95 -6.02
CA ASP A 89 4.22 2.81 -5.09
C ASP A 89 3.21 2.00 -4.25
N ILE A 90 2.44 1.11 -4.86
CA ILE A 90 1.50 0.24 -4.14
C ILE A 90 2.24 -0.68 -3.17
N LEU A 91 3.35 -1.28 -3.60
CA LEU A 91 4.18 -2.13 -2.72
C LEU A 91 4.73 -1.32 -1.53
N LEU A 92 5.21 -0.10 -1.78
CA LEU A 92 5.71 0.80 -0.74
C LEU A 92 4.62 1.15 0.27
N MET A 93 3.39 1.45 -0.18
CA MET A 93 2.25 1.70 0.72
C MET A 93 2.02 0.52 1.66
N VAL A 94 2.05 -0.72 1.15
CA VAL A 94 1.84 -1.92 1.96
C VAL A 94 3.01 -2.20 2.91
N VAL A 95 4.25 -2.01 2.45
CA VAL A 95 5.46 -2.25 3.28
C VAL A 95 5.58 -1.24 4.41
N ILE A 96 5.39 0.05 4.12
CA ILE A 96 5.41 1.15 5.10
C ILE A 96 4.29 0.94 6.14
N GLY A 97 3.10 0.60 5.64
CA GLY A 97 1.93 0.33 6.47
C GLY A 97 2.09 -0.90 7.38
N GLY A 98 2.68 -1.97 6.84
CA GLY A 98 2.93 -3.25 7.50
C GLY A 98 2.11 -4.39 6.90
N MET A 99 2.79 -5.43 6.42
CA MET A 99 2.19 -6.60 5.72
C MET A 99 1.25 -7.47 6.57
N GLY A 100 1.18 -7.25 7.88
CA GLY A 100 0.41 -8.08 8.82
C GLY A 100 -1.02 -7.64 9.07
N THR A 101 -1.43 -6.44 8.64
CA THR A 101 -2.76 -5.88 8.97
C THR A 101 -3.37 -5.09 7.82
N MET A 102 -4.70 -5.20 7.65
CA MET A 102 -5.46 -4.43 6.66
C MET A 102 -5.40 -2.92 6.95
N TRP A 103 -5.41 -2.54 8.22
CA TRP A 103 -5.27 -1.13 8.64
C TRP A 103 -3.89 -0.55 8.34
N GLY A 104 -2.84 -1.40 8.36
CA GLY A 104 -1.51 -1.03 7.93
C GLY A 104 -1.51 -0.48 6.51
N ALA A 105 -2.13 -1.20 5.57
CA ALA A 105 -2.20 -0.75 4.17
C ALA A 105 -2.86 0.64 4.01
N VAL A 106 -3.90 0.95 4.79
CA VAL A 106 -4.55 2.27 4.78
C VAL A 106 -3.62 3.35 5.32
N ILE A 107 -2.98 3.11 6.46
CA ILE A 107 -2.03 4.04 7.07
C ILE A 107 -0.86 4.30 6.12
N GLY A 108 -0.32 3.25 5.51
CA GLY A 108 0.77 3.35 4.55
C GLY A 108 0.38 4.11 3.29
N ALA A 109 -0.83 3.89 2.76
CA ALA A 109 -1.35 4.68 1.63
C ALA A 109 -1.49 6.16 1.97
N VAL A 110 -2.09 6.49 3.12
CA VAL A 110 -2.23 7.88 3.57
C VAL A 110 -0.87 8.54 3.78
N LEU A 111 0.05 7.86 4.47
CA LEU A 111 1.38 8.41 4.74
C LEU A 111 2.17 8.61 3.45
N LEU A 112 2.15 7.66 2.53
CA LEU A 112 2.85 7.79 1.27
C LEU A 112 2.26 8.97 0.49
N VAL A 113 0.95 9.02 0.27
CA VAL A 113 0.29 10.10 -0.49
C VAL A 113 0.56 11.48 0.13
N LEU A 114 0.45 11.62 1.45
CA LEU A 114 0.81 12.86 2.15
C LEU A 114 2.29 13.19 1.97
N SER A 115 3.18 12.20 2.08
CA SER A 115 4.61 12.41 1.84
C SER A 115 4.87 12.86 0.41
N GLN A 116 4.21 12.28 -0.61
CA GLN A 116 4.35 12.73 -1.99
C GLN A 116 3.94 14.20 -2.15
N TYR A 117 2.82 14.59 -1.53
CA TYR A 117 2.31 15.95 -1.63
C TYR A 117 3.21 16.95 -0.87
N TYR A 118 3.49 16.69 0.41
CA TYR A 118 4.33 17.56 1.23
C TYR A 118 5.77 17.61 0.74
N LEU A 119 6.39 16.50 0.32
CA LEU A 119 7.77 16.52 -0.21
C LEU A 119 7.84 17.34 -1.50
N ARG A 120 6.86 17.24 -2.39
CA ARG A 120 6.83 18.07 -3.61
C ARG A 120 6.71 19.55 -3.27
N ASP A 121 5.85 19.90 -2.32
CA ASP A 121 5.63 21.28 -1.90
C ASP A 121 6.87 21.86 -1.18
N LEU A 122 7.48 21.09 -0.27
CA LEU A 122 8.71 21.47 0.43
C LEU A 122 9.90 21.61 -0.52
N MET A 123 10.02 20.74 -1.53
CA MET A 123 11.04 20.86 -2.57
C MET A 123 10.80 22.06 -3.49
N GLY A 124 9.54 22.39 -3.79
CA GLY A 124 9.19 23.63 -4.49
C GLY A 124 9.65 24.88 -3.74
N LEU A 125 9.29 24.97 -2.46
CA LEU A 125 9.70 26.09 -1.59
C LEU A 125 11.22 26.13 -1.34
N ALA A 126 11.87 24.97 -1.19
CA ALA A 126 13.32 24.89 -1.02
C ALA A 126 14.08 25.24 -2.30
N ALA A 127 13.55 24.91 -3.48
CA ALA A 127 14.11 25.30 -4.76
C ALA A 127 14.04 26.83 -4.97
N GLU A 128 12.93 27.46 -4.59
CA GLU A 128 12.79 28.92 -4.59
C GLU A 128 13.75 29.59 -3.58
N ALA A 129 13.90 29.03 -2.38
CA ALA A 129 14.79 29.56 -1.34
C ALA A 129 16.29 29.36 -1.65
N THR A 130 16.66 28.38 -2.47
CA THR A 130 18.07 28.08 -2.82
C THR A 130 18.52 28.62 -4.18
N ALA A 131 17.71 29.49 -4.81
CA ALA A 131 17.99 30.11 -6.11
C ALA A 131 19.33 30.88 -6.20
N GLY A 132 19.96 31.22 -5.06
CA GLY A 132 21.28 31.88 -4.99
C GLY A 132 22.50 30.95 -5.00
N LEU A 133 22.36 29.62 -4.94
CA LEU A 133 23.48 28.68 -4.90
C LEU A 133 23.55 27.85 -6.21
N PRO A 134 24.68 27.78 -6.91
CA PRO A 134 24.73 27.22 -8.28
C PRO A 134 24.59 25.69 -8.41
N LEU A 135 24.69 24.90 -7.33
CA LEU A 135 24.68 23.42 -7.37
C LEU A 135 23.50 22.76 -6.62
N LEU A 136 22.86 23.46 -5.69
CA LEU A 136 21.76 22.95 -4.85
C LEU A 136 20.37 22.91 -5.53
N PRO A 137 20.01 23.86 -6.42
CA PRO A 137 18.70 23.86 -7.10
C PRO A 137 18.49 22.62 -7.98
N GLN A 138 19.57 22.05 -8.53
CA GLN A 138 19.49 20.84 -9.35
C GLN A 138 19.25 19.59 -8.50
N LEU A 139 19.76 19.52 -7.26
CA LEU A 139 19.50 18.40 -6.34
C LEU A 139 18.13 18.48 -5.65
N LEU A 140 17.61 19.70 -5.49
CA LEU A 140 16.29 19.99 -4.89
C LEU A 140 15.20 20.23 -5.95
N ALA A 141 15.50 20.02 -7.23
CA ALA A 141 14.53 20.17 -8.30
C ALA A 141 13.30 19.27 -8.04
N PRO A 142 12.07 19.78 -8.23
CA PRO A 142 10.83 19.01 -7.99
C PRO A 142 10.81 17.65 -8.70
N ASP A 143 11.49 17.53 -9.84
CA ASP A 143 11.59 16.31 -10.64
C ASP A 143 12.35 15.17 -9.94
N ARG A 144 13.17 15.46 -8.91
CA ARG A 144 13.96 14.47 -8.15
C ARG A 144 13.32 14.04 -6.83
N TRP A 145 12.05 14.37 -6.60
CA TRP A 145 11.32 13.96 -5.40
C TRP A 145 11.32 12.43 -5.16
N LEU A 146 11.37 11.63 -6.23
CA LEU A 146 11.48 10.16 -6.18
C LEU A 146 12.77 9.68 -5.47
N PHE A 147 13.88 10.39 -5.63
CA PHE A 147 15.16 10.05 -4.98
C PHE A 147 15.06 10.25 -3.46
N TRP A 148 14.51 11.38 -3.03
CA TRP A 148 14.29 11.67 -1.61
C TRP A 148 13.26 10.74 -0.98
N LEU A 149 12.19 10.42 -1.71
CA LEU A 149 11.21 9.41 -1.28
C LEU A 149 11.88 8.05 -1.07
N GLY A 150 12.79 7.65 -1.97
CA GLY A 150 13.59 6.42 -1.83
C GLY A 150 14.47 6.41 -0.58
N ILE A 151 15.14 7.52 -0.26
CA ILE A 151 15.94 7.64 0.97
C ILE A 151 15.06 7.53 2.21
N ILE A 152 13.96 8.28 2.25
CA ILE A 152 12.99 8.24 3.35
C ILE A 152 12.45 6.82 3.53
N PHE A 153 12.18 6.12 2.43
CA PHE A 153 11.74 4.73 2.46
C PHE A 153 12.79 3.80 3.05
N ILE A 154 14.07 3.88 2.63
CA ILE A 154 15.15 3.06 3.20
C ILE A 154 15.26 3.29 4.70
N LEU A 155 15.22 4.56 5.14
CA LEU A 155 15.23 4.90 6.55
C LEU A 155 14.01 4.32 7.28
N LEU A 156 12.81 4.46 6.71
CA LEU A 156 11.57 3.97 7.33
C LEU A 156 11.60 2.44 7.49
N VAL A 157 12.03 1.70 6.48
CA VAL A 157 12.18 0.23 6.56
C VAL A 157 13.27 -0.16 7.57
N TYR A 158 14.37 0.58 7.63
CA TYR A 158 15.45 0.34 8.58
C TYR A 158 14.99 0.55 10.04
N PHE A 159 14.27 1.64 10.32
CA PHE A 159 13.79 1.97 11.66
C PHE A 159 12.51 1.20 12.05
N PHE A 160 11.65 0.85 11.10
CA PHE A 160 10.36 0.20 11.32
C PHE A 160 10.22 -1.10 10.49
N PRO A 161 11.01 -2.15 10.77
CA PRO A 161 11.05 -3.39 9.97
C PRO A 161 9.74 -4.20 9.99
N ARG A 162 8.80 -3.89 10.90
CA ARG A 162 7.45 -4.50 10.95
C ARG A 162 6.36 -3.61 10.33
N GLY A 163 6.73 -2.45 9.79
CA GLY A 163 5.81 -1.39 9.38
C GLY A 163 5.18 -0.65 10.57
N ILE A 164 4.49 0.46 10.28
CA ILE A 164 3.93 1.35 11.31
C ILE A 164 2.82 0.66 12.10
N ALA A 165 1.88 -0.01 11.44
CA ALA A 165 0.81 -0.72 12.15
C ALA A 165 1.36 -1.93 12.94
N GLY A 166 2.34 -2.64 12.39
CA GLY A 166 2.96 -3.79 13.06
C GLY A 166 3.70 -3.42 14.34
N THR A 167 4.36 -2.25 14.37
CA THR A 167 5.03 -1.75 15.57
C THR A 167 4.04 -1.24 16.63
N VAL A 168 2.95 -0.58 16.22
CA VAL A 168 1.90 -0.13 17.15
C VAL A 168 1.15 -1.31 17.80
N LEU A 169 0.79 -2.34 17.04
CA LEU A 169 0.14 -3.53 17.60
C LEU A 169 1.05 -4.37 18.49
N ALA A 170 2.35 -4.50 18.16
CA ALA A 170 3.31 -5.21 19.01
C ALA A 170 3.54 -4.49 20.35
N LYS A 171 3.39 -3.16 20.38
CA LYS A 171 3.48 -2.35 21.60
C LYS A 171 2.19 -2.41 22.42
N GLY A 172 1.03 -2.57 21.77
CA GLY A 172 -0.27 -2.79 22.42
C GLY A 172 -0.41 -4.17 23.07
N ALA A 173 0.18 -5.23 22.51
CA ALA A 173 0.14 -6.58 23.08
C ALA A 173 1.05 -6.80 24.30
N ARG A 174 1.86 -5.79 24.68
CA ARG A 174 2.73 -5.80 25.87
C ARG A 174 2.14 -5.02 27.07
N ARG A 175 0.92 -4.48 26.95
CA ARG A 175 0.14 -3.90 28.05
C ARG A 175 -1.06 -4.79 28.35
#